data_AF-A0A2A4IUH4-F1
#
_entry.id   AF-A0A2A4IUH4-F1
#
_cell.length_a   1.000
_cell.length_b   1.000
_cell.length_c   1.000
_cell.angle_alpha   90.00
_cell.angle_beta   90.00
_cell.angle_gamma   90.00
#
_symmetry.space_group_name_H-M   'P 1'
#
loop_
_entity.id
_entity.type
_entity.pdbx_description
1 polymer ?
#
loop_
_entity_poly.entity_id
_entity_poly.type
_entity_poly.pdbx_seq_one_letter_code
_entity_poly.pdbx_strand_id
1 'polypeptide(L)'
;MRDSGASAEICDTEIAVTVHDGFLGQSGDFKWLGLLQVYIRDFDKRPVSMTGIVLIKPKYALANANDVAKIPEQVFKQDTVAVFIPAENTPCAVSVLSFVLHPEYGDSVVHSFAVVELNNDEIKDYALKPVCLPKENLKTSKSLYLTGFTN
;
A
#
# COMPACT_ATOMS: atom_id res chain seq x y z
N MET A 1 -1.28 -27.91 26.38
CA MET A 1 -1.88 -26.66 25.88
C MET A 1 -1.56 -26.60 24.40
N ARG A 2 -2.59 -26.57 23.54
CA ARG A 2 -2.42 -26.60 22.08
C ARG A 2 -2.02 -25.21 21.60
N ASP A 3 -0.85 -25.14 20.96
CA ASP A 3 -0.40 -24.03 20.15
C ASP A 3 -1.46 -23.80 19.05
N SER A 4 -2.14 -22.65 19.11
CA SER A 4 -3.09 -22.27 18.09
C SER A 4 -2.28 -21.67 16.95
N GLY A 5 -2.00 -22.48 15.94
CA GLY A 5 -1.25 -22.07 14.75
C GLY A 5 -1.90 -20.87 14.09
N ALA A 6 -1.26 -19.71 14.23
CA ALA A 6 -1.45 -18.62 13.30
C ALA A 6 -0.94 -19.13 11.94
N SER A 7 -1.83 -19.29 10.97
CA SER A 7 -1.42 -19.49 9.58
C SER A 7 -0.47 -18.36 9.24
N ALA A 8 0.80 -18.67 8.95
CA ALA A 8 1.74 -17.67 8.49
C ALA A 8 1.16 -17.07 7.20
N GLU A 9 0.69 -15.81 7.26
CA GLU A 9 0.24 -15.10 6.07
C GLU A 9 1.39 -15.09 5.05
N ILE A 10 1.14 -15.69 3.89
CA ILE A 10 2.14 -15.88 2.84
C ILE A 10 2.31 -14.53 2.13
N CYS A 11 3.45 -13.88 2.35
CA CYS A 11 3.86 -12.71 1.59
C CYS A 11 4.36 -13.10 0.19
N ASP A 12 4.57 -12.11 -0.66
CA ASP A 12 4.95 -12.34 -2.03
C ASP A 12 6.39 -12.86 -2.19
N THR A 13 6.53 -14.18 -2.29
CA THR A 13 7.78 -14.89 -2.53
C THR A 13 7.95 -15.33 -3.99
N GLU A 14 7.11 -14.86 -4.91
CA GLU A 14 7.23 -15.22 -6.33
C GLU A 14 8.47 -14.54 -6.92
N ILE A 15 9.60 -15.25 -6.88
CA ILE A 15 10.85 -14.87 -7.54
C ILE A 15 10.75 -15.34 -8.99
N ALA A 16 10.08 -14.60 -9.87
CA ALA A 16 10.30 -14.65 -11.31
C ALA A 16 9.27 -13.77 -12.03
N VAL A 17 9.45 -12.45 -11.99
CA VAL A 17 8.99 -11.65 -13.11
C VAL A 17 10.23 -10.96 -13.68
N THR A 18 10.59 -11.33 -14.90
CA THR A 18 11.48 -10.52 -15.73
C THR A 18 10.67 -9.29 -16.12
N VAL A 19 10.60 -8.31 -15.22
CA VAL A 19 9.93 -7.05 -15.49
C VAL A 19 10.78 -6.30 -16.50
N HIS A 20 10.21 -5.95 -17.65
CA HIS A 20 10.89 -5.12 -18.63
C HIS A 20 10.95 -3.68 -18.15
N ASP A 21 12.07 -3.00 -18.34
CA ASP A 21 12.16 -1.57 -18.05
C ASP A 21 11.18 -0.79 -18.94
N GLY A 22 10.57 0.25 -18.37
CA GLY A 22 9.67 1.16 -19.09
C GLY A 22 8.22 1.07 -18.62
N PHE A 23 7.30 1.47 -19.50
CA PHE A 23 5.88 1.51 -19.18
C PHE A 23 5.29 0.09 -19.22
N LEU A 24 4.97 -0.44 -18.05
CA LEU A 24 4.42 -1.79 -17.88
C LEU A 24 2.93 -1.89 -18.21
N GLY A 25 2.23 -0.75 -18.35
CA GLY A 25 0.78 -0.73 -18.42
C GLY A 25 0.15 -1.34 -17.16
N GLN A 26 -0.97 -2.03 -17.32
CA GLN A 26 -1.55 -2.82 -16.25
C GLN A 26 -0.80 -4.15 -16.13
N SER A 27 -0.25 -4.41 -14.94
CA SER A 27 0.46 -5.63 -14.64
C SER A 27 -0.02 -6.21 -13.31
N GLY A 28 -0.10 -7.54 -13.25
CA GLY A 28 -0.42 -8.29 -12.04
C GLY A 28 0.82 -8.72 -11.26
N ASP A 29 1.99 -8.25 -11.69
CA ASP A 29 3.28 -8.61 -11.10
C ASP A 29 3.49 -7.97 -9.73
N PHE A 30 2.74 -6.90 -9.43
CA PHE A 30 2.82 -6.15 -8.18
C PHE A 30 1.48 -6.14 -7.44
N LYS A 31 1.04 -7.31 -6.97
CA LYS A 31 -0.26 -7.50 -6.26
C LYS A 31 -0.36 -6.75 -4.93
N TRP A 32 0.75 -6.21 -4.42
CA TRP A 32 0.82 -5.38 -3.22
C TRP A 32 0.81 -3.88 -3.50
N LEU A 33 1.00 -3.46 -4.76
CA LEU A 33 1.09 -2.05 -5.12
C LEU A 33 -0.30 -1.43 -5.25
N GLY A 34 -0.52 -0.30 -4.58
CA GLY A 34 -1.75 0.45 -4.67
C GLY A 34 -1.54 1.95 -4.61
N LEU A 35 -2.65 2.68 -4.63
CA LEU A 35 -2.73 4.12 -4.51
C LEU A 35 -3.67 4.48 -3.37
N LEU A 36 -3.31 5.50 -2.60
CA LEU A 36 -4.21 6.17 -1.70
C LEU A 36 -4.72 7.43 -2.40
N GLN A 37 -6.01 7.48 -2.69
CA GLN A 37 -6.66 8.59 -3.37
C GLN A 37 -7.50 9.40 -2.38
N VAL A 38 -7.24 10.70 -2.28
CA VAL A 38 -7.96 11.61 -1.39
C VAL A 38 -8.85 12.54 -2.21
N TYR A 39 -10.14 12.55 -1.92
CA TYR A 39 -11.12 13.43 -2.54
C TYR A 39 -11.41 14.59 -1.58
N ILE A 40 -11.12 15.84 -1.98
CA ILE A 40 -11.51 17.00 -1.16
C ILE A 40 -12.83 17.52 -1.72
N ARG A 41 -13.86 17.54 -0.86
CA ARG A 41 -15.25 17.85 -1.25
C ARG A 41 -15.44 19.19 -1.95
N ASP A 42 -14.52 20.13 -1.75
CA ASP A 42 -14.55 21.46 -2.36
C ASP A 42 -14.25 21.47 -3.88
N PHE A 43 -13.71 20.37 -4.44
CA PHE A 43 -13.34 20.28 -5.87
C PHE A 43 -13.95 19.06 -6.56
N ASP A 44 -15.12 19.21 -7.21
CA ASP A 44 -15.70 18.35 -8.27
C ASP A 44 -15.48 16.81 -8.22
N LYS A 45 -15.31 16.22 -7.02
CA LYS A 45 -15.01 14.79 -6.79
C LYS A 45 -13.82 14.24 -7.59
N ARG A 46 -12.88 15.09 -8.03
CA ARG A 46 -11.60 14.60 -8.56
C ARG A 46 -10.66 14.29 -7.41
N PRO A 47 -9.83 13.24 -7.49
CA PRO A 47 -8.82 13.01 -6.47
C PRO A 47 -7.87 14.22 -6.47
N VAL A 48 -7.75 14.88 -5.32
CA VAL A 48 -6.94 16.09 -5.15
C VAL A 48 -5.51 15.72 -4.75
N SER A 49 -5.32 14.52 -4.20
CA SER A 49 -4.00 13.98 -3.88
C SER A 49 -3.96 12.47 -4.08
N MET A 50 -2.81 11.97 -4.51
CA MET A 50 -2.52 10.56 -4.71
C MET A 50 -1.14 10.25 -4.11
N THR A 51 -1.06 9.22 -3.27
CA THR A 51 0.23 8.68 -2.80
C THR A 51 0.29 7.18 -3.03
N GLY A 52 1.48 6.65 -3.29
CA GLY A 52 1.69 5.22 -3.45
C GLY A 52 1.57 4.50 -2.11
N ILE A 53 0.93 3.34 -2.12
CA ILE A 53 0.85 2.45 -0.95
C ILE A 53 1.29 1.04 -1.29
N VAL A 54 1.79 0.34 -0.28
CA VAL A 54 2.30 -1.03 -0.40
C VAL A 54 1.65 -1.90 0.65
N LEU A 55 0.88 -2.91 0.24
CA LEU A 55 0.26 -3.87 1.14
C LEU A 55 1.34 -4.72 1.83
N ILE A 56 1.36 -4.72 3.16
CA ILE A 56 2.32 -5.50 3.98
C ILE A 56 1.66 -6.63 4.76
N LYS A 57 0.33 -6.54 4.97
CA LYS A 57 -0.56 -7.56 5.54
C LYS A 57 -1.98 -7.34 4.99
N PRO A 58 -2.93 -8.29 5.06
CA PRO A 58 -4.26 -8.18 4.45
C PRO A 58 -5.07 -6.93 4.83
N LYS A 59 -4.79 -6.30 5.97
CA LYS A 59 -5.44 -5.05 6.38
C LYS A 59 -4.48 -3.89 6.65
N TYR A 60 -3.20 -4.03 6.29
CA TYR A 60 -2.20 -3.01 6.57
C TYR A 60 -1.37 -2.71 5.33
N ALA A 61 -1.28 -1.43 5.01
CA ALA A 61 -0.41 -0.91 3.95
C ALA A 61 0.58 0.11 4.51
N LEU A 62 1.75 0.20 3.89
CA LEU A 62 2.70 1.28 4.10
C LEU A 62 2.41 2.42 3.14
N ALA A 63 2.50 3.64 3.65
CA ALA A 63 2.38 4.88 2.90
C ALA A 63 3.52 5.84 3.29
N ASN A 64 3.71 6.89 2.49
CA ASN A 64 4.62 7.97 2.88
C ASN A 64 4.01 8.81 4.01
N ALA A 65 4.73 8.99 5.11
CA ALA A 65 4.23 9.79 6.25
C ALA A 65 4.00 11.26 5.88
N ASN A 66 4.83 11.84 5.01
CA ASN A 66 4.69 13.25 4.60
C ASN A 66 3.44 13.51 3.77
N ASP A 67 2.91 12.50 3.10
CA ASP A 67 1.66 12.61 2.34
C ASP A 67 0.48 12.43 3.28
N VAL A 68 0.52 11.39 4.11
CA VAL A 68 -0.59 11.04 5.02
C VAL A 68 -0.77 12.06 6.15
N ALA A 69 0.31 12.56 6.75
CA ALA A 69 0.25 13.47 7.89
C ALA A 69 -0.42 14.82 7.57
N LYS A 70 -0.51 15.19 6.28
CA LYS A 70 -1.18 16.42 5.82
C LYS A 70 -2.69 16.26 5.67
N ILE A 71 -3.21 15.03 5.73
CA ILE A 71 -4.63 14.73 5.55
C ILE A 71 -5.30 14.82 6.93
N PRO A 72 -6.32 15.69 7.11
CA PRO A 72 -7.09 15.72 8.33
C PRO A 72 -7.75 14.37 8.60
N GLU A 73 -7.76 13.89 9.84
CA GLU A 73 -8.24 12.53 10.19
C GLU A 73 -9.68 12.26 9.71
N GLN A 74 -10.56 13.26 9.78
CA GLN A 74 -11.92 13.16 9.29
C GLN A 74 -11.97 12.97 7.76
N VAL A 75 -11.16 13.71 7.01
CA VAL A 75 -11.04 13.59 5.54
C VAL A 75 -10.40 12.26 5.18
N PHE A 76 -9.42 11.81 5.96
CA PHE A 76 -8.80 10.50 5.79
C PHE A 76 -9.83 9.38 5.84
N LYS A 77 -10.67 9.35 6.89
CA LYS A 77 -11.66 8.29 7.08
C LYS A 77 -12.84 8.35 6.10
N GLN A 78 -13.27 9.54 5.69
CA GLN A 78 -14.51 9.71 4.93
C GLN A 78 -14.30 9.83 3.43
N ASP A 79 -13.18 10.42 3.03
CA ASP A 79 -12.97 10.86 1.65
C ASP A 79 -11.67 10.30 1.05
N THR A 80 -11.06 9.30 1.68
CA THR A 80 -9.88 8.61 1.16
C THR A 80 -10.20 7.15 0.85
N VAL A 81 -9.68 6.68 -0.29
CA VAL A 81 -9.85 5.31 -0.76
C VAL A 81 -8.49 4.73 -1.14
N ALA A 82 -8.21 3.52 -0.69
CA ALA A 82 -7.08 2.72 -1.17
C ALA A 82 -7.52 1.96 -2.43
N VAL A 83 -6.77 2.10 -3.53
CA VAL A 83 -7.05 1.48 -4.81
C VAL A 83 -5.90 0.56 -5.19
N PHE A 84 -6.19 -0.74 -5.31
CA PHE A 84 -5.24 -1.72 -5.86
C PHE A 84 -5.70 -2.11 -7.27
N ILE A 85 -4.77 -2.21 -8.21
CA ILE A 85 -5.08 -2.52 -9.62
C ILE A 85 -4.47 -3.89 -9.96
N PRO A 86 -5.21 -4.99 -9.79
CA PRO A 86 -4.79 -6.29 -10.32
C PRO A 86 -4.84 -6.29 -11.85
N ALA A 87 -4.09 -7.21 -12.49
CA ALA A 87 -4.07 -7.37 -13.96
C ALA A 87 -5.43 -7.55 -14.63
N GLU A 88 -6.44 -7.99 -13.88
CA GLU A 88 -7.76 -8.36 -14.39
C GLU A 88 -8.69 -7.15 -14.65
N ASN A 89 -8.14 -5.94 -14.82
CA ASN A 89 -8.86 -4.69 -15.09
C ASN A 89 -9.92 -4.27 -14.05
N THR A 90 -10.01 -4.96 -12.91
CA THR A 90 -11.00 -4.64 -11.86
C THR A 90 -10.30 -3.98 -10.68
N PRO A 91 -10.30 -2.64 -10.59
CA PRO A 91 -9.71 -1.96 -9.44
C PRO A 91 -10.42 -2.38 -8.15
N CYS A 92 -9.63 -2.73 -7.16
CA CYS A 92 -10.06 -3.02 -5.79
C CYS A 92 -10.01 -1.70 -5.02
N ALA A 93 -11.17 -1.07 -4.85
CA ALA A 93 -11.33 0.11 -4.02
C ALA A 93 -11.70 -0.30 -2.60
N VAL A 94 -10.90 0.16 -1.63
CA VAL A 94 -10.99 -0.21 -0.23
C VAL A 94 -11.03 1.03 0.65
N SER A 95 -11.96 1.06 1.58
CA SER A 95 -12.10 2.08 2.60
C SER A 95 -10.93 2.03 3.58
N VAL A 96 -10.44 3.20 3.99
CA VAL A 96 -9.39 3.32 5.01
C VAL A 96 -10.00 3.59 6.38
N LEU A 97 -9.46 2.94 7.41
CA LEU A 97 -10.00 3.02 8.77
C LEU A 97 -9.20 4.00 9.64
N SER A 98 -7.89 3.97 9.53
CA SER A 98 -6.98 4.83 10.30
C SER A 98 -5.58 4.82 9.71
N PHE A 99 -4.71 5.67 10.25
CA PHE A 99 -3.28 5.60 10.02
C PHE A 99 -2.51 5.83 11.31
N VAL A 100 -1.28 5.31 11.35
CA VAL A 100 -0.32 5.55 12.43
C VAL A 100 0.98 6.01 11.80
N LEU A 101 1.45 7.19 12.23
CA LEU A 101 2.77 7.70 11.87
C LEU A 101 3.83 7.04 12.75
N HIS A 102 5.07 6.95 12.26
CA HIS A 102 6.17 6.56 13.12
C HIS A 102 6.27 7.51 14.34
N PRO A 103 6.53 7.03 15.56
CA PRO A 103 6.56 7.88 16.76
C PRO A 103 7.55 9.06 16.67
N GLU A 104 8.66 8.86 15.97
CA GLU A 104 9.72 9.87 15.75
C GLU A 104 9.53 10.66 14.44
N TYR A 105 8.36 10.54 13.80
CA TYR A 105 8.03 11.35 12.63
C TYR A 105 7.92 12.83 13.03
N GLY A 106 8.68 13.70 12.36
CA GLY A 106 8.78 15.13 12.68
C GLY A 106 10.04 15.50 13.44
N ASP A 107 10.67 14.54 14.13
CA ASP A 107 11.97 14.72 14.79
C ASP A 107 13.15 14.55 13.81
N SER A 108 12.95 13.77 12.75
CA SER A 108 13.91 13.64 11.64
C SER A 108 13.21 13.32 10.31
N VAL A 109 13.93 13.55 9.20
CA VAL A 109 13.47 13.16 7.85
C VAL A 109 13.57 11.65 7.58
N VAL A 110 14.16 10.89 8.52
CA VAL A 110 14.47 9.46 8.34
C VAL A 110 13.24 8.58 8.57
N HIS A 111 12.29 9.01 9.40
CA HIS A 111 11.11 8.22 9.79
C HIS A 111 9.88 8.53 8.92
N SER A 112 10.06 8.58 7.59
CA SER A 112 9.05 9.06 6.64
C SER A 112 8.04 8.01 6.18
N PHE A 113 7.61 7.11 7.07
CA PHE A 113 6.60 6.08 6.76
C PHE A 113 5.42 6.09 7.73
N ALA A 114 4.26 5.71 7.21
CA ALA A 114 3.02 5.55 7.95
C ALA A 114 2.43 4.17 7.66
N VAL A 115 1.77 3.60 8.66
CA VAL A 115 0.96 2.38 8.51
C VAL A 115 -0.50 2.81 8.36
N VAL A 116 -1.15 2.38 7.28
CA VAL A 116 -2.57 2.61 7.02
C VAL A 116 -3.33 1.32 7.30
N GLU A 117 -4.40 1.40 8.08
CA GLU A 117 -5.34 0.30 8.30
C GLU A 117 -6.48 0.35 7.27
N LEU A 118 -6.71 -0.79 6.62
CA LEU A 118 -7.70 -0.96 5.55
C LEU A 118 -8.90 -1.76 6.06
N ASN A 119 -10.06 -1.58 5.43
CA ASN A 119 -11.23 -2.41 5.69
C ASN A 119 -11.01 -3.83 5.14
N ASN A 120 -10.72 -4.78 6.04
CA ASN A 120 -10.45 -6.17 5.68
C ASN A 120 -11.64 -6.86 4.99
N ASP A 121 -12.88 -6.46 5.27
CA ASP A 121 -14.06 -7.09 4.68
C ASP A 121 -14.17 -6.80 3.17
N GLU A 122 -13.60 -5.70 2.71
CA GLU A 122 -13.59 -5.30 1.29
C GLU A 122 -12.40 -5.90 0.51
N ILE A 123 -11.38 -6.43 1.21
CA ILE A 123 -10.17 -6.99 0.60
C ILE A 123 -10.29 -8.50 0.36
N LYS A 124 -11.11 -9.21 1.15
CA LYS A 124 -11.19 -10.70 1.16
C LYS A 124 -11.49 -11.33 -0.20
N ASP A 125 -12.24 -10.63 -1.06
CA ASP A 125 -12.65 -11.13 -2.36
C ASP A 125 -11.59 -10.90 -3.46
N TYR A 126 -10.51 -10.18 -3.14
CA TYR A 126 -9.44 -9.84 -4.07
C TYR A 126 -8.19 -10.68 -3.81
N ALA A 127 -7.55 -11.14 -4.90
CA ALA A 127 -6.30 -11.88 -4.86
C ALA A 127 -5.08 -10.95 -4.61
N LEU A 128 -5.17 -10.05 -3.63
CA LEU A 128 -4.04 -9.23 -3.18
C LEU A 128 -3.06 -10.08 -2.38
N LYS A 129 -1.77 -9.82 -2.54
CA LYS A 129 -0.70 -10.54 -1.85
C LYS A 129 0.27 -9.53 -1.26
N PRO A 130 0.48 -9.50 0.07
CA PRO A 130 1.33 -8.50 0.70
C PRO A 130 2.81 -8.70 0.33
N VAL A 131 3.58 -7.62 0.26
CA VAL A 131 5.03 -7.70 0.05
C VAL A 131 5.73 -8.28 1.28
N CYS A 132 6.81 -9.01 1.07
CA CYS A 132 7.64 -9.49 2.17
C CYS A 132 8.48 -8.35 2.76
N LEU A 133 8.39 -8.14 4.08
CA LEU A 133 9.29 -7.23 4.79
C LEU A 133 10.66 -7.88 5.01
N PRO A 134 11.77 -7.15 4.84
CA PRO A 134 13.11 -7.69 5.07
C PRO A 134 13.31 -8.02 6.55
N LYS A 135 13.87 -9.20 6.83
CA LYS A 135 14.14 -9.66 8.20
C LYS A 135 15.50 -9.19 8.74
N GLU A 136 16.44 -8.84 7.86
CA GLU A 136 17.79 -8.35 8.21
C GLU A 136 18.29 -7.34 7.18
N ASN A 137 19.39 -6.64 7.50
CA ASN A 137 20.05 -5.65 6.67
C ASN A 137 20.10 -6.10 5.20
N LEU A 138 19.53 -5.29 4.30
CA LEU A 138 19.57 -5.42 2.84
C LEU A 138 21.01 -5.31 2.30
N LYS A 139 21.89 -6.20 2.72
CA LYS A 139 23.16 -6.45 2.05
C LYS A 139 22.85 -7.60 1.09
N THR A 140 22.87 -7.35 -0.22
CA THR A 140 22.93 -8.34 -1.33
C THR A 140 21.72 -8.52 -2.28
N SER A 141 20.84 -7.54 -2.53
CA SER A 141 20.11 -7.57 -3.82
C SER A 141 20.97 -6.95 -4.94
N LYS A 142 21.15 -7.68 -6.04
CA LYS A 142 21.89 -7.18 -7.23
C LYS A 142 21.06 -6.23 -8.09
N SER A 143 19.74 -6.25 -7.91
CA SER A 143 18.77 -5.44 -8.64
C SER A 143 17.61 -5.06 -7.72
N LEU A 144 17.12 -3.83 -7.84
CA LEU A 144 15.93 -3.29 -7.18
C LEU A 144 15.01 -2.73 -8.27
N TYR A 145 13.70 -2.84 -8.05
CA TYR A 145 12.70 -2.26 -8.95
C TYR A 145 12.09 -1.01 -8.31
N LEU A 146 11.98 0.05 -9.08
CA LEU A 146 11.14 1.20 -8.75
C LEU A 146 9.87 1.09 -9.59
N THR A 147 8.72 0.94 -8.92
CA THR A 147 7.42 0.81 -9.56
C THR A 147 6.44 1.81 -8.95
N GLY A 148 5.49 2.28 -9.75
CA GLY A 148 4.53 3.29 -9.35
C GLY A 148 3.64 3.69 -10.51
N PHE A 149 2.65 4.51 -10.22
CA PHE A 149 1.74 5.06 -11.21
C PHE A 149 2.20 6.46 -11.60
N THR A 150 2.24 6.73 -12.90
CA THR A 150 2.50 8.07 -13.47
C THR A 150 1.34 8.47 -14.38
N ASN A 151 1.08 9.78 -14.45
CA ASN A 151 0.25 10.36 -15.51
C ASN A 151 1.04 10.49 -16.82
#